data_AF-M3H2K4-F1
#
_entry.id   AF-M3H2K4-F1
#
_cell.length_a   1.000
_cell.length_b   1.000
_cell.length_c   1.000
_cell.angle_alpha   90.00
_cell.angle_beta   90.00
_cell.angle_gamma   90.00
#
_symmetry.space_group_name_H-M   'P 1'
#
loop_
_entity.id
_entity.type
_entity.pdbx_description
1 polymer ?
#
loop_
_entity_poly.entity_id
_entity_poly.type
_entity_poly.pdbx_seq_one_letter_code
_entity_poly.pdbx_strand_id
1 'polypeptide(L)'
;MMDCTRGFMFLKKIQKMYAEENFLVRVRAIYLFTFNAIAFVFAGITFSVFVYEGELTYRPSFILLITASGISIALILSGRFRWAVWITLASVLLGISLGIFFGDLEGNHVLSLPILVIVFLLFTNIRTTIFVSLYSFFLMYIFLYRMHGGGGLKTSFVVDSVLGFCFLR
;
A
#
# COMPACT_ATOMS: atom_id res chain seq x y z
N MET A 1 10.50 20.11 20.91
CA MET A 1 9.26 19.75 21.66
C MET A 1 8.02 20.38 20.99
N MET A 2 7.87 20.26 19.66
CA MET A 2 6.96 21.14 18.89
C MET A 2 6.21 20.47 17.72
N ASP A 3 5.97 19.15 17.76
CA ASP A 3 5.30 18.44 16.65
C ASP A 3 4.06 17.62 17.02
N CYS A 4 3.83 17.32 18.30
CA CYS A 4 2.66 16.52 18.71
C CYS A 4 1.35 17.34 18.65
N THR A 5 1.41 18.64 18.91
CA THR A 5 0.23 19.54 18.95
C THR A 5 -0.40 19.75 17.57
N ARG A 6 0.41 19.65 16.50
CA ARG A 6 -0.05 19.87 15.12
C ARG A 6 -0.82 18.65 14.59
N GLY A 7 -0.34 17.44 14.85
CA GLY A 7 -1.05 16.19 14.52
C GLY A 7 -2.42 16.09 15.19
N PHE A 8 -2.52 16.49 16.46
CA PHE A 8 -3.78 16.52 17.20
C PHE A 8 -4.81 17.50 16.59
N MET A 9 -4.33 18.60 16.00
CA MET A 9 -5.17 19.61 15.35
C MET A 9 -5.79 19.09 14.05
N PHE A 10 -5.04 18.31 13.26
CA PHE A 10 -5.56 17.67 12.04
C PHE A 10 -6.58 16.58 12.34
N LEU A 11 -6.34 15.74 13.35
CA LEU A 11 -7.29 14.71 13.78
C LEU A 11 -8.61 15.32 14.26
N LYS A 12 -8.56 16.38 15.06
CA LYS A 12 -9.76 17.14 15.46
C LYS A 12 -10.49 17.75 14.27
N LYS A 13 -9.75 18.27 13.29
CA LYS A 13 -10.32 18.84 12.06
C LYS A 13 -11.06 17.78 11.23
N ILE A 14 -10.48 16.58 11.10
CA ILE A 14 -11.12 15.43 10.42
C ILE A 14 -12.37 14.99 11.20
N GLN A 15 -12.27 14.83 12.52
CA GLN A 15 -13.42 14.47 13.36
C GLN A 15 -14.57 15.47 13.23
N LYS A 16 -14.27 16.77 13.13
CA LYS A 16 -15.28 17.82 12.92
C LYS A 16 -15.88 17.79 11.51
N MET A 17 -15.08 17.56 10.47
CA MET A 17 -15.58 17.49 9.08
C MET A 17 -16.49 16.28 8.84
N TYR A 18 -16.15 15.13 9.43
CA TYR A 18 -16.94 13.90 9.30
C TYR A 18 -17.87 13.68 10.51
N ALA A 19 -18.25 14.76 11.21
CA ALA A 19 -19.12 14.71 12.39
C ALA A 19 -20.58 14.37 12.05
N GLU A 20 -21.05 14.76 10.87
CA GLU A 20 -22.40 14.46 10.38
C GLU A 20 -22.49 13.15 9.61
N GLU A 21 -21.33 12.59 9.24
CA GLU A 21 -21.20 11.34 8.50
C GLU A 21 -21.31 10.11 9.42
N ASN A 22 -21.67 8.98 8.82
CA ASN A 22 -21.79 7.69 9.51
C ASN A 22 -20.52 7.36 10.31
N PHE A 23 -20.68 6.77 11.49
CA PHE A 23 -19.58 6.39 12.38
C PHE A 23 -18.47 5.60 11.67
N LEU A 24 -18.87 4.68 10.78
CA LEU A 24 -17.98 3.87 9.95
C LEU A 24 -17.09 4.71 9.01
N VAL A 25 -17.63 5.77 8.41
CA VAL A 25 -16.89 6.68 7.52
C VAL A 25 -15.90 7.51 8.32
N ARG A 26 -16.32 8.01 9.50
CA ARG A 26 -15.46 8.80 10.39
C ARG A 26 -14.22 8.03 10.84
N VAL A 27 -14.41 6.78 11.27
CA VAL A 27 -13.31 5.91 11.71
C VAL A 27 -12.38 5.57 10.53
N ARG A 28 -12.95 5.20 9.37
CA ARG A 28 -12.17 4.92 8.17
C ARG A 28 -11.40 6.14 7.66
N ALA A 29 -11.93 7.35 7.78
CA ALA A 29 -11.22 8.58 7.39
C ALA A 29 -9.95 8.80 8.22
N ILE A 30 -10.00 8.52 9.52
CA ILE A 30 -8.83 8.59 10.41
C ILE A 30 -7.80 7.54 10.01
N TYR A 31 -8.22 6.28 9.83
CA TYR A 31 -7.31 5.22 9.39
C TYR A 31 -6.67 5.51 8.04
N LEU A 32 -7.44 6.01 7.08
CA LEU A 32 -6.95 6.37 5.75
C LEU A 32 -5.94 7.51 5.83
N PHE A 33 -6.21 8.52 6.66
CA PHE A 33 -5.27 9.62 6.88
C PHE A 33 -3.97 9.13 7.50
N THR A 34 -4.05 8.32 8.56
CA THR A 34 -2.86 7.74 9.22
C THR A 34 -2.07 6.86 8.26
N PHE A 35 -2.72 6.00 7.49
CA PHE A 35 -2.08 5.15 6.50
C PHE A 35 -1.33 5.97 5.45
N ASN A 36 -1.99 6.95 4.83
CA ASN A 36 -1.36 7.78 3.80
C ASN A 36 -0.26 8.68 4.38
N ALA A 37 -0.38 9.14 5.63
CA ALA A 37 0.68 9.91 6.28
C ALA A 37 1.94 9.06 6.49
N ILE A 38 1.78 7.82 6.99
CA ILE A 38 2.88 6.87 7.14
C ILE A 38 3.48 6.55 5.77
N ALA A 39 2.64 6.21 4.77
CA ALA A 39 3.09 5.91 3.42
C ALA A 39 3.87 7.08 2.80
N PHE A 40 3.38 8.31 2.96
CA PHE A 40 4.03 9.51 2.45
C PHE A 40 5.42 9.73 3.07
N VAL A 41 5.52 9.60 4.40
CA VAL A 41 6.79 9.81 5.13
C VAL A 41 7.79 8.70 4.81
N PHE A 42 7.41 7.44 4.96
CA PHE A 42 8.32 6.32 4.73
C PHE A 42 8.75 6.23 3.26
N ALA A 43 7.80 6.32 2.32
CA ALA A 43 8.15 6.32 0.89
C ALA A 43 9.03 7.52 0.53
N GLY A 44 8.77 8.70 1.11
CA GLY A 44 9.57 9.91 0.91
C GLY A 44 11.01 9.77 1.43
N ILE A 45 11.20 9.20 2.62
CA ILE A 45 12.54 8.92 3.19
C ILE A 45 13.27 7.91 2.30
N THR A 46 12.65 6.77 1.99
CA THR A 46 13.26 5.73 1.15
C THR A 46 13.62 6.27 -0.23
N PHE A 47 12.75 7.06 -0.85
CA PHE A 47 13.04 7.71 -2.13
C PHE A 47 14.22 8.68 -2.03
N SER A 48 14.32 9.44 -0.93
CA SER A 48 15.44 10.36 -0.70
C SER A 48 16.76 9.61 -0.52
N VAL A 49 16.76 8.47 0.17
CA VAL A 49 17.94 7.59 0.32
C VAL A 49 18.38 7.06 -1.04
N PHE A 50 17.47 6.55 -1.87
CA PHE A 50 17.83 6.07 -3.21
C PHE A 50 18.44 7.17 -4.10
N VAL A 51 17.89 8.39 -4.04
CA VAL A 51 18.47 9.54 -4.76
C VAL A 51 19.86 9.88 -4.23
N TYR A 52 20.07 9.80 -2.92
CA TYR A 52 21.36 10.08 -2.29
C TYR A 52 22.43 9.02 -2.62
N GLU A 53 22.06 7.74 -2.63
CA GLU A 53 22.96 6.63 -2.97
C GLU A 53 23.30 6.56 -4.47
N GLY A 54 22.73 7.45 -5.29
CA GLY A 54 22.99 7.49 -6.73
C GLY A 54 22.36 6.31 -7.48
N GLU A 55 21.43 5.58 -6.86
CA GLU A 55 20.60 4.60 -7.53
C GLU A 55 19.64 5.33 -8.48
N LEU A 56 20.11 5.56 -9.71
CA LEU A 56 19.36 6.16 -10.82
C LEU A 56 18.18 5.31 -11.31
N THR A 57 17.90 4.18 -10.66
CA THR A 57 16.73 3.36 -10.93
C THR A 57 15.50 4.14 -10.48
N TYR A 58 15.00 4.98 -11.36
CA TYR A 58 13.75 5.72 -11.19
C TYR A 58 12.64 4.69 -10.98
N ARG A 59 12.27 4.41 -9.72
CA ARG A 59 11.22 3.43 -9.39
C ARG A 59 9.88 4.17 -9.42
N PRO A 60 9.11 4.08 -10.53
CA PRO A 60 7.89 4.86 -10.71
C PRO A 60 6.84 4.57 -9.63
N SER A 61 6.90 3.39 -9.00
CA SER A 61 6.04 3.00 -7.89
C SER A 61 6.16 3.91 -6.66
N PHE A 62 7.36 4.39 -6.31
CA PHE A 62 7.56 5.28 -5.15
C PHE A 62 6.98 6.67 -5.40
N ILE A 63 7.22 7.24 -6.58
CA ILE A 63 6.71 8.57 -6.95
C ILE A 63 5.19 8.54 -7.03
N LEU A 64 4.63 7.49 -7.62
CA LEU A 64 3.19 7.27 -7.66
C LEU A 64 2.62 7.17 -6.24
N LEU A 65 3.27 6.44 -5.33
CA LEU A 65 2.82 6.28 -3.95
C LEU A 65 2.88 7.61 -3.17
N ILE A 66 3.97 8.37 -3.28
CA ILE A 66 4.16 9.66 -2.60
C ILE A 66 3.11 10.66 -3.09
N THR A 67 2.97 10.81 -4.41
CA THR A 67 2.01 11.76 -5.00
C THR A 67 0.57 11.40 -4.67
N ALA A 68 0.19 10.12 -4.82
CA ALA A 68 -1.16 9.67 -4.48
C ALA A 68 -1.47 9.81 -2.98
N SER A 69 -0.50 9.53 -2.10
CA SER A 69 -0.68 9.69 -0.65
C SER A 69 -0.88 11.16 -0.28
N GLY A 70 -0.11 12.07 -0.87
CA GLY A 70 -0.28 13.52 -0.67
C GLY A 70 -1.63 14.03 -1.16
N ILE A 71 -2.06 13.61 -2.36
CA ILE A 71 -3.37 13.96 -2.92
C ILE A 71 -4.51 13.39 -2.06
N SER A 72 -4.38 12.15 -1.59
CA SER A 72 -5.36 11.51 -0.72
C SER A 72 -5.51 12.26 0.61
N ILE A 73 -4.40 12.64 1.24
CA ILE A 73 -4.42 13.47 2.45
C ILE A 73 -5.15 14.80 2.20
N ALA A 74 -4.84 15.49 1.10
CA ALA A 74 -5.51 16.74 0.75
C ALA A 74 -7.03 16.57 0.53
N LEU A 75 -7.46 15.46 -0.08
CA LEU A 75 -8.87 15.13 -0.29
C LEU A 75 -9.59 14.82 1.02
N ILE A 76 -8.95 14.10 1.94
CA ILE A 76 -9.52 13.82 3.28
C ILE A 76 -9.75 15.15 4.02
N LEU A 77 -8.79 16.06 3.96
CA LEU A 77 -8.86 17.40 4.55
C LEU A 77 -9.86 18.34 3.84
N SER A 78 -10.32 17.97 2.65
CA SER A 78 -11.35 18.67 1.86
C SER A 78 -12.74 18.04 1.99
N GLY A 79 -12.91 17.03 2.85
CA GLY A 79 -14.19 16.33 3.05
C GLY A 79 -14.54 15.30 1.96
N ARG A 80 -13.66 15.04 0.99
CA ARG A 80 -13.92 14.15 -0.15
C ARG A 80 -13.43 12.72 0.09
N PHE A 81 -13.96 12.05 1.11
CA PHE A 81 -13.49 10.72 1.54
C PHE A 81 -13.52 9.65 0.43
N ARG A 82 -14.62 9.58 -0.36
CA ARG A 82 -14.76 8.56 -1.41
C ARG A 82 -13.65 8.66 -2.47
N TRP A 83 -13.28 9.88 -2.86
CA TRP A 83 -12.20 10.10 -3.82
C TRP A 83 -10.82 9.81 -3.23
N ALA A 84 -10.61 10.15 -1.95
CA ALA A 84 -9.37 9.82 -1.25
C ALA A 84 -9.13 8.30 -1.20
N VAL A 85 -10.16 7.52 -0.86
CA VAL A 85 -10.09 6.05 -0.86
C VAL A 85 -9.76 5.53 -2.25
N TRP A 86 -10.46 6.00 -3.29
CA TRP A 86 -10.22 5.54 -4.66
C TRP A 86 -8.79 5.79 -5.14
N ILE A 87 -8.24 6.98 -4.86
CA ILE A 87 -6.87 7.33 -5.25
C ILE A 87 -5.85 6.47 -4.51
N THR A 88 -6.00 6.29 -3.19
CA THR A 88 -5.11 5.42 -2.41
C THR A 88 -5.18 3.96 -2.87
N LEU A 89 -6.39 3.43 -3.13
CA LEU A 89 -6.53 2.03 -3.55
C LEU A 89 -5.97 1.81 -4.96
N ALA A 90 -6.25 2.72 -5.90
CA ALA A 90 -5.71 2.66 -7.25
C ALA A 90 -4.19 2.78 -7.23
N SER A 91 -3.64 3.65 -6.40
CA SER A 91 -2.20 3.87 -6.34
C SER A 91 -1.44 2.68 -5.77
N VAL A 92 -1.93 2.06 -4.70
CA VAL A 92 -1.31 0.87 -4.11
C VAL A 92 -1.39 -0.30 -5.09
N LEU A 93 -2.52 -0.49 -5.77
CA LEU A 93 -2.69 -1.56 -6.75
C LEU A 93 -1.76 -1.39 -7.96
N LEU A 94 -1.67 -0.17 -8.52
CA LEU A 94 -0.75 0.14 -9.62
C LEU A 94 0.71 0.08 -9.16
N GLY A 95 1.02 0.59 -7.97
CA GLY A 95 2.38 0.63 -7.42
C GLY A 95 2.97 -0.76 -7.23
N ILE A 96 2.19 -1.70 -6.69
CA ILE A 96 2.62 -3.10 -6.52
C ILE A 96 2.73 -3.80 -7.87
N SER A 97 1.78 -3.56 -8.78
CA SER A 97 1.84 -4.14 -10.12
C SER A 97 3.11 -3.67 -10.84
N LEU A 98 3.39 -2.37 -10.85
CA LEU A 98 4.62 -1.81 -11.42
C LEU A 98 5.87 -2.33 -10.71
N GLY A 99 5.83 -2.50 -9.39
CA GLY A 99 6.91 -3.10 -8.60
C GLY A 99 7.24 -4.53 -9.03
N ILE A 100 6.23 -5.35 -9.30
CA ILE A 100 6.41 -6.74 -9.75
C ILE A 100 6.84 -6.82 -11.22
N PHE A 101 6.33 -5.93 -12.08
CA PHE A 101 6.65 -5.95 -13.51
C PHE A 101 7.98 -5.29 -13.88
N PHE A 102 8.33 -4.19 -13.21
CA PHE A 102 9.50 -3.37 -13.55
C PHE A 102 10.50 -3.20 -12.40
N GLY A 103 10.17 -3.67 -11.19
CA GLY A 103 11.08 -3.63 -10.07
C GLY A 103 12.10 -4.76 -10.10
N ASP A 104 13.08 -4.63 -9.21
CA ASP A 104 14.16 -5.59 -9.03
C ASP A 104 13.64 -6.90 -8.41
N LEU A 105 13.98 -8.04 -9.01
CA LEU A 105 13.51 -9.38 -8.61
C LEU A 105 14.15 -9.85 -7.28
N GLU A 106 15.28 -9.28 -6.87
CA GLU A 106 15.93 -9.59 -5.58
C GLU A 106 15.21 -8.95 -4.39
N GLY A 107 14.33 -7.97 -4.63
CA GLY A 107 13.53 -7.33 -3.59
C GLY A 107 12.44 -8.23 -3.01
N ASN A 108 12.16 -8.09 -1.71
CA ASN A 108 11.09 -8.83 -1.03
C ASN A 108 9.69 -8.28 -1.39
N HIS A 109 9.25 -8.53 -2.62
CA HIS A 109 7.91 -8.15 -3.09
C HIS A 109 6.79 -9.01 -2.50
N VAL A 110 7.14 -10.17 -1.91
CA VAL A 110 6.17 -11.12 -1.34
C VAL A 110 5.38 -10.48 -0.18
N LEU A 111 6.04 -9.67 0.66
CA LEU A 111 5.37 -8.96 1.76
C LEU A 111 4.41 -7.86 1.29
N SER A 112 4.55 -7.34 0.07
CA SER A 112 3.68 -6.27 -0.45
C SER A 112 2.27 -6.76 -0.80
N LEU A 113 2.12 -8.04 -1.18
CA LEU A 113 0.87 -8.62 -1.62
C LEU A 113 -0.17 -8.82 -0.49
N PRO A 114 0.20 -9.34 0.70
CA PRO A 114 -0.71 -9.35 1.86
C PRO A 114 -1.12 -7.95 2.31
N ILE A 115 -0.21 -6.98 2.25
CA ILE A 115 -0.50 -5.59 2.62
C ILE A 115 -1.56 -5.00 1.68
N LEU A 116 -1.48 -5.26 0.37
CA LEU A 116 -2.50 -4.88 -0.60
C LEU A 116 -3.89 -5.40 -0.19
N VAL A 117 -3.99 -6.68 0.16
CA VAL A 117 -5.26 -7.31 0.54
C VAL A 117 -5.84 -6.69 1.82
N ILE A 118 -5.00 -6.46 2.84
CA ILE A 118 -5.42 -5.85 4.11
C ILE A 118 -5.93 -4.42 3.90
N VAL A 119 -5.22 -3.61 3.10
CA VAL A 119 -5.63 -2.24 2.78
C VAL A 119 -6.97 -2.23 2.06
N PHE A 120 -7.18 -3.13 1.10
CA PHE A 120 -8.47 -3.25 0.44
C PHE A 120 -9.57 -3.67 1.41
N LEU A 121 -9.34 -4.70 2.25
CA LEU A 121 -10.31 -5.16 3.25
C LEU A 121 -10.74 -4.04 4.21
N LEU A 122 -9.82 -3.15 4.59
CA LEU A 122 -10.10 -2.05 5.51
C LEU A 122 -11.01 -0.96 4.90
N PHE A 123 -10.86 -0.68 3.61
CA PHE A 123 -11.50 0.48 2.97
C PHE A 123 -12.60 0.14 1.95
N THR A 124 -12.72 -1.11 1.53
CA THR A 124 -13.67 -1.53 0.49
C THR A 124 -14.73 -2.51 0.98
N ASN A 125 -15.57 -2.96 0.06
CA ASN A 125 -16.57 -4.00 0.31
C ASN A 125 -15.97 -5.40 0.06
N ILE A 126 -16.56 -6.41 0.72
CA ILE A 126 -16.11 -7.81 0.63
C ILE A 126 -15.94 -8.31 -0.81
N ARG A 127 -16.85 -7.94 -1.73
CA ARG A 127 -16.78 -8.34 -3.14
C ARG A 127 -15.48 -7.85 -3.79
N THR A 128 -15.14 -6.58 -3.61
CA THR A 128 -13.95 -5.98 -4.19
C THR A 128 -12.68 -6.53 -3.55
N THR A 129 -12.69 -6.81 -2.24
CA THR A 129 -11.57 -7.46 -1.55
C THR A 129 -11.30 -8.86 -2.10
N ILE A 130 -12.35 -9.64 -2.39
CA ILE A 130 -12.21 -10.97 -3.01
C ILE A 130 -11.55 -10.86 -4.38
N PHE A 131 -12.00 -9.93 -5.23
CA PHE A 131 -11.37 -9.71 -6.54
C PHE A 131 -9.89 -9.31 -6.43
N VAL A 132 -9.56 -8.43 -5.48
CA VAL A 132 -8.17 -8.00 -5.28
C VAL A 132 -7.33 -9.13 -4.68
N SER A 133 -7.88 -9.96 -3.81
CA SER A 133 -7.18 -11.13 -3.28
C SER A 133 -6.87 -12.15 -4.38
N LEU A 134 -7.81 -12.41 -5.28
CA LEU A 134 -7.56 -13.23 -6.47
C LEU A 134 -6.50 -12.59 -7.37
N TYR A 135 -6.58 -11.28 -7.60
CA TYR A 135 -5.58 -10.54 -8.36
C TYR A 135 -4.17 -10.65 -7.73
N SER A 136 -4.04 -10.48 -6.41
CA SER A 136 -2.79 -10.66 -5.68
C SER A 136 -2.25 -12.07 -5.81
N PHE A 137 -3.12 -13.09 -5.81
CA PHE A 137 -2.73 -14.48 -6.01
C PHE A 137 -2.16 -14.72 -7.42
N PHE A 138 -2.79 -14.16 -8.46
CA PHE A 138 -2.26 -14.21 -9.82
C PHE A 138 -0.92 -13.46 -9.96
N LEU A 139 -0.79 -12.28 -9.34
CA LEU A 139 0.46 -11.54 -9.31
C LEU A 139 1.58 -12.31 -8.62
N MET A 140 1.28 -13.02 -7.53
CA MET A 140 2.25 -13.88 -6.85
C MET A 140 2.74 -15.00 -7.78
N TYR A 141 1.83 -15.63 -8.52
CA TYR A 141 2.19 -16.66 -9.49
C TYR A 141 3.11 -16.12 -10.59
N ILE A 142 2.81 -14.94 -11.13
CA ILE A 142 3.65 -14.26 -12.14
C ILE A 142 5.03 -13.93 -11.56
N PHE A 143 5.09 -13.42 -10.32
CA PHE A 143 6.35 -13.11 -9.65
C PHE A 143 7.23 -14.34 -9.48
N LEU A 144 6.66 -15.45 -8.98
CA LEU A 144 7.36 -16.72 -8.84
C LEU A 144 7.82 -17.28 -10.19
N TYR A 145 6.99 -17.20 -11.22
CA TYR A 145 7.37 -17.63 -12.57
C TYR A 145 8.58 -16.86 -13.11
N ARG A 146 8.60 -15.53 -12.93
CA ARG A 146 9.76 -14.70 -13.33
C ARG A 146 11.02 -15.02 -12.53
N MET A 147 10.88 -15.22 -11.23
CA MET A 147 12.00 -15.64 -10.37
C MET A 147 12.56 -17.00 -10.78
N HIS A 148 11.72 -17.91 -11.28
CA HIS A 148 12.16 -19.23 -11.74
C HIS A 148 12.97 -19.14 -13.03
N GLY A 149 12.51 -18.32 -13.99
CA GLY A 149 13.23 -18.06 -15.24
C GLY A 149 14.59 -17.37 -15.04
N GLY A 150 14.77 -16.62 -13.95
CA GLY A 150 16.04 -15.98 -13.59
C GLY A 150 17.03 -16.85 -12.81
N GLY A 151 16.70 -18.13 -12.54
CA GLY A 151 17.58 -19.05 -11.80
C GLY A 151 17.65 -18.84 -10.28
N GLY A 152 16.87 -17.91 -9.73
CA GLY A 152 16.88 -17.54 -8.29
C GLY A 152 15.99 -18.40 -7.39
N LEU A 153 15.18 -19.30 -7.94
CA LEU A 153 14.27 -20.13 -7.16
C LEU A 153 14.85 -21.51 -6.84
N LYS A 154 15.32 -21.69 -5.60
CA LYS A 154 15.34 -23.02 -4.99
C LYS A 154 13.89 -23.47 -4.82
N THR A 155 13.45 -24.41 -5.65
CA THR A 155 12.11 -25.02 -5.64
C THR A 155 11.66 -25.49 -4.25
N SER A 156 12.61 -25.82 -3.36
CA SER A 156 12.36 -26.14 -1.95
C SER A 156 11.62 -25.04 -1.17
N PHE A 157 11.93 -23.76 -1.39
CA PHE A 157 11.34 -22.65 -0.61
C PHE A 157 9.87 -22.38 -0.97
N VAL A 158 9.50 -22.60 -2.24
CA VAL A 158 8.11 -22.48 -2.72
C VAL A 158 7.26 -23.62 -2.20
N VAL A 159 7.80 -24.85 -2.24
CA VAL A 159 7.15 -26.05 -1.71
C VAL A 159 6.99 -25.94 -0.19
N ASP A 160 8.00 -25.48 0.55
CA ASP A 160 7.92 -25.26 2.01
C ASP A 160 6.95 -24.15 2.40
N SER A 161 6.87 -23.06 1.62
CA SER A 161 5.92 -21.97 1.91
C SER A 161 4.46 -22.39 1.71
N VAL A 162 4.18 -23.22 0.70
CA VAL A 162 2.84 -23.75 0.43
C VAL A 162 2.48 -24.89 1.38
N LEU A 163 3.41 -25.81 1.66
CA LEU A 163 3.21 -26.89 2.61
C LEU A 163 3.09 -26.37 4.05
N GLY A 164 3.90 -25.40 4.46
CA GLY A 164 3.79 -24.76 5.77
C GLY A 164 2.44 -24.09 5.99
N PHE A 165 1.88 -23.46 4.96
CA PHE A 165 0.54 -22.85 5.03
C PHE A 165 -0.61 -23.88 5.04
N CYS A 166 -0.40 -25.06 4.46
CA CYS A 166 -1.42 -26.12 4.43
C CYS A 166 -1.34 -27.11 5.60
N PHE A 167 -0.14 -27.36 6.15
CA PHE A 167 0.10 -28.38 7.18
C PHE A 167 0.27 -27.84 8.60
N LEU A 168 0.72 -26.59 8.80
CA LEU A 168 0.69 -25.97 10.13
C LEU A 168 -0.61 -25.17 10.29
N ARG A 169 -1.65 -25.90 10.69
CA ARG A 169 -2.84 -25.36 11.36
C ARG A 169 -2.63 -25.34 12.86
#